data_AF-U2PC75-F1
#
_entry.id   AF-U2PC75-F1
#
_cell.length_a   1.000
_cell.length_b   1.000
_cell.length_c   1.000
_cell.angle_alpha   90.00
_cell.angle_beta   90.00
_cell.angle_gamma   90.00
#
_symmetry.space_group_name_H-M   'P 1'
#
loop_
_entity.id
_entity.type
_entity.pdbx_description
1 polymer ?
#
loop_
_entity_poly.entity_id
_entity_poly.type
_entity_poly.pdbx_seq_one_letter_code
_entity_poly.pdbx_strand_id
1 'polypeptide(L)'
;MKNILFLTIFIVFNLGFSDLESTIRNHYSNKPIDLIVVSKPQYEIIAGYKYLKRNNQKSTFFRRSLGYEKGMIGVNTQASYQRLKSEYCNAVNEIVKVDKGIVPGTNKPFIQATYIEVDDAYKEYLQKIAQMRQVGLHIFNNDPNKIEPLAGCYYKGTYWNNANSQYKAKQFYNSEIDRYYKSNRQNNSSYFNLGIAYINQGKYREATKVFLEGAKNKDVASMIALGTFSLAAKDFNSAKKYYKMAADLGNEEALEIYNRLVLAGY
;
A
#
# COMPACT_ATOMS: atom_id res chain seq x y z
N MET A 1 -17.82 53.87 53.32
CA MET A 1 -18.02 52.82 52.30
C MET A 1 -17.74 51.46 52.96
N LYS A 2 -18.69 50.52 52.83
CA LYS A 2 -18.69 49.06 53.18
C LYS A 2 -17.29 48.39 53.22
N ASN A 3 -16.90 47.40 54.05
CA ASN A 3 -17.45 46.38 54.98
C ASN A 3 -16.27 45.94 55.94
N ILE A 4 -16.35 45.55 57.23
CA ILE A 4 -16.99 44.38 57.90
C ILE A 4 -16.53 43.04 57.25
N LEU A 5 -15.95 42.00 57.87
CA LEU A 5 -15.64 41.56 59.24
C LEU A 5 -14.96 40.17 59.16
N PHE A 6 -14.36 39.69 60.27
CA PHE A 6 -14.20 38.27 60.68
C PHE A 6 -13.11 37.38 60.02
N LEU A 7 -12.40 36.45 60.70
CA LEU A 7 -12.34 35.96 62.09
C LEU A 7 -11.14 34.96 62.21
N THR A 8 -10.45 34.95 63.35
CA THR A 8 -9.70 33.85 64.05
C THR A 8 -8.54 33.08 63.40
N ILE A 9 -7.32 33.49 63.74
CA ILE A 9 -6.39 32.91 64.74
C ILE A 9 -6.75 31.56 65.45
N PHE A 10 -5.84 30.59 65.31
CA PHE A 10 -5.18 29.71 66.31
C PHE A 10 -5.70 28.30 66.75
N ILE A 11 -4.69 27.41 66.84
CA ILE A 11 -4.44 26.27 67.76
C ILE A 11 -4.74 24.83 67.28
N VAL A 12 -3.65 24.21 66.79
CA VAL A 12 -3.08 22.90 67.15
C VAL A 12 -3.97 21.94 67.93
N PHE A 13 -4.22 20.74 67.39
CA PHE A 13 -4.14 19.50 68.18
C PHE A 13 -3.69 18.33 67.29
N ASN A 14 -2.65 17.64 67.76
CA ASN A 14 -2.32 16.26 67.40
C ASN A 14 -3.58 15.39 67.55
N LEU A 15 -4.08 14.84 66.45
CA LEU A 15 -4.86 13.61 66.46
C LEU A 15 -4.02 12.57 65.74
N GLY A 16 -3.56 11.58 66.50
CA GLY A 16 -2.68 10.53 66.01
C GLY A 16 -3.34 9.75 64.88
N PHE A 17 -2.53 9.32 63.91
CA PHE A 17 -2.93 8.44 62.82
C PHE A 17 -3.74 7.20 63.29
N SER A 18 -3.58 6.78 64.55
CA SER A 18 -4.34 5.72 65.20
C SER A 18 -5.86 5.98 65.29
N ASP A 19 -6.28 7.23 65.50
CA ASP A 19 -7.71 7.57 65.63
C ASP A 19 -8.42 7.60 64.27
N LEU A 20 -7.69 7.98 63.22
CA LEU A 20 -8.15 7.90 61.83
C LEU A 20 -8.30 6.44 61.39
N GLU A 21 -7.33 5.59 61.72
CA GLU A 21 -7.34 4.16 61.39
C GLU A 21 -8.42 3.39 62.17
N SER A 22 -8.69 3.79 63.42
CA SER A 22 -9.81 3.32 64.27
C SER A 22 -11.17 3.69 63.67
N THR A 23 -11.35 4.94 63.26
CA THR A 23 -12.59 5.44 62.67
C THR A 23 -12.89 4.77 61.32
N ILE A 24 -11.87 4.53 60.50
CA ILE A 24 -12.00 3.83 59.21
C ILE A 24 -12.31 2.33 59.42
N ARG A 25 -11.67 1.65 60.37
CA ARG A 25 -11.97 0.23 60.69
C ARG A 25 -13.39 0.03 61.22
N ASN A 26 -13.88 0.95 62.06
CA ASN A 26 -15.24 0.86 62.60
C ASN A 26 -16.32 1.16 61.55
N HIS A 27 -16.03 1.96 60.52
CA HIS A 27 -17.02 2.26 59.47
C HIS A 27 -17.12 1.18 58.39
N TYR A 28 -16.07 0.36 58.20
CA TYR A 28 -16.00 -0.68 57.16
C TYR A 28 -15.85 -2.11 57.71
N SER A 29 -16.48 -2.39 58.84
CA SER A 29 -16.58 -3.77 59.32
C SER A 29 -17.47 -4.61 58.38
N ASN A 30 -16.83 -5.63 57.80
CA ASN A 30 -17.39 -6.80 57.11
C ASN A 30 -18.00 -6.61 55.71
N LYS A 31 -17.11 -6.53 54.71
CA LYS A 31 -17.29 -7.28 53.45
C LYS A 31 -15.92 -7.56 52.83
N PRO A 32 -15.54 -8.83 52.58
CA PRO A 32 -14.34 -9.11 51.79
C PRO A 32 -14.63 -8.64 50.37
N ILE A 33 -14.12 -7.47 50.01
CA ILE A 33 -14.01 -7.07 48.61
C ILE A 33 -12.85 -7.88 48.06
N ASP A 34 -13.19 -8.84 47.22
CA ASP A 34 -12.26 -9.70 46.51
C ASP A 34 -11.21 -8.81 45.82
N LEU A 35 -10.01 -8.80 46.37
CA LEU A 35 -8.89 -8.07 45.83
C LEU A 35 -8.62 -8.71 44.47
N ILE A 36 -9.05 -8.06 43.39
CA ILE A 36 -8.84 -8.53 42.01
C ILE A 36 -7.40 -9.00 41.93
N VAL A 37 -7.22 -10.32 41.82
CA VAL A 37 -5.93 -10.93 41.51
C VAL A 37 -5.54 -10.29 40.19
N VAL A 38 -4.58 -9.36 40.22
CA VAL A 38 -3.94 -8.85 39.02
C VAL A 38 -3.27 -10.07 38.40
N SER A 39 -3.99 -10.76 37.51
CA SER A 39 -3.52 -11.99 36.91
C SER A 39 -2.22 -11.64 36.20
N LYS A 40 -1.11 -12.25 36.63
CA LYS A 40 0.19 -12.01 35.98
C LYS A 40 0.02 -12.17 34.47
N PRO A 41 0.63 -11.29 33.65
CA PRO A 41 0.52 -11.40 32.20
C PRO A 41 0.90 -12.81 31.77
N GLN A 42 -0.01 -13.48 31.06
CA GLN A 42 0.28 -14.79 30.49
C GLN A 42 1.04 -14.59 29.19
N TYR A 43 2.03 -15.44 28.94
CA TYR A 43 2.87 -15.40 27.75
C TYR A 43 2.80 -16.72 26.99
N GLU A 44 3.11 -16.66 25.69
CA GLU A 44 3.29 -17.82 24.84
C GLU A 44 4.61 -17.74 24.07
N ILE A 45 5.19 -18.90 23.76
CA ILE A 45 6.42 -19.01 22.96
C ILE A 45 6.07 -19.59 21.61
N ILE A 46 6.36 -18.87 20.53
CA ILE A 46 6.12 -19.32 19.15
C ILE A 46 7.43 -19.15 18.38
N ALA A 47 7.90 -20.22 17.75
CA ALA A 47 9.14 -20.26 16.97
C ALA A 47 10.36 -19.64 17.69
N GLY A 48 10.46 -19.81 19.02
CA GLY A 48 11.55 -19.29 19.84
C GLY A 48 11.38 -17.86 20.35
N TYR A 49 10.30 -17.17 20.00
CA TYR A 49 10.00 -15.80 20.43
C TYR A 49 8.89 -15.77 21.49
N LYS A 50 8.99 -14.85 22.46
CA LYS A 50 8.02 -14.68 23.55
C LYS A 50 7.02 -13.57 23.26
N TYR A 51 5.73 -13.90 23.35
CA TYR A 51 4.60 -13.02 23.08
C TYR A 51 3.66 -12.91 24.28
N LEU A 52 2.87 -11.84 24.33
CA LEU A 52 1.70 -11.78 25.19
C LEU A 52 0.67 -12.82 24.71
N LYS A 53 0.13 -13.62 25.63
CA LYS A 53 -0.82 -14.68 25.30
C LYS A 53 -2.09 -14.09 24.71
N ARG A 54 -2.54 -14.66 23.60
CA ARG A 54 -3.76 -14.24 22.90
C ARG A 54 -5.03 -14.42 23.75
N ASN A 55 -5.88 -13.38 23.75
CA ASN A 55 -7.24 -13.40 24.32
C ASN A 55 -8.30 -13.40 23.20
N ASN A 56 -8.36 -14.46 22.38
CA ASN A 56 -9.29 -14.59 21.23
C ASN A 56 -9.20 -13.51 20.12
N GLN A 57 -8.20 -12.62 20.17
CA GLN A 57 -7.98 -11.56 19.18
C GLN A 57 -7.94 -12.13 17.75
N LYS A 58 -8.69 -11.58 16.81
CA LYS A 58 -8.65 -12.01 15.39
C LYS A 58 -7.68 -11.14 14.59
N SER A 59 -7.19 -11.67 13.47
CA SER A 59 -6.43 -10.89 12.50
C SER A 59 -7.27 -9.73 11.97
N THR A 60 -6.65 -8.56 11.88
CA THR A 60 -7.19 -7.34 11.28
C THR A 60 -6.52 -7.02 9.93
N PHE A 61 -5.46 -7.75 9.57
CA PHE A 61 -4.80 -7.60 8.27
C PHE A 61 -5.74 -7.90 7.10
N PHE A 62 -5.73 -7.04 6.09
CA PHE A 62 -6.40 -7.28 4.83
C PHE A 62 -5.56 -6.78 3.65
N ARG A 63 -5.59 -7.55 2.56
CA ARG A 63 -4.89 -7.21 1.33
C ARG A 63 -5.62 -6.11 0.57
N ARG A 64 -4.89 -5.07 0.14
CA ARG A 64 -5.45 -3.93 -0.60
C ARG A 64 -4.41 -3.25 -1.48
N SER A 65 -4.85 -2.51 -2.50
CA SER A 65 -3.94 -1.64 -3.25
C SER A 65 -3.54 -0.46 -2.38
N LEU A 66 -2.24 -0.14 -2.36
CA LEU A 66 -1.69 0.97 -1.59
C LEU A 66 -1.46 2.22 -2.46
N GLY A 67 -1.68 2.14 -3.77
CA GLY A 67 -1.63 3.30 -4.66
C GLY A 67 -0.24 3.77 -5.05
N TYR A 68 0.81 2.95 -4.87
CA TYR A 68 2.20 3.30 -5.22
C TYR A 68 2.42 3.51 -6.71
N GLU A 69 1.52 3.00 -7.55
CA GLU A 69 1.51 3.20 -8.99
C GLU A 69 1.10 4.63 -9.39
N LYS A 70 0.33 5.32 -8.55
CA LYS A 70 -0.25 6.62 -8.87
C LYS A 70 0.83 7.69 -9.01
N GLY A 71 0.80 8.41 -10.14
CA GLY A 71 1.76 9.48 -10.41
C GLY A 71 3.14 9.00 -10.85
N MET A 72 3.32 7.69 -11.07
CA MET A 72 4.54 7.13 -11.67
C MET A 72 4.57 7.31 -13.20
N ILE A 73 3.48 7.81 -13.79
CA ILE A 73 3.30 8.07 -15.22
C ILE A 73 2.83 9.52 -15.39
N GLY A 74 3.50 10.30 -16.24
CA GLY A 74 3.17 11.70 -16.51
C GLY A 74 4.37 12.66 -16.43
N VAL A 75 4.11 13.98 -16.37
CA VAL A 75 5.13 15.04 -16.55
C VAL A 75 5.95 15.35 -15.29
N ASN A 76 5.54 14.87 -14.10
CA ASN A 76 6.22 15.12 -12.83
C ASN A 76 6.48 13.83 -12.03
N THR A 77 7.18 12.87 -12.63
CA THR A 77 7.48 11.57 -12.02
C THR A 77 8.59 11.63 -10.98
N GLN A 78 9.45 12.66 -11.00
CA GLN A 78 10.59 12.77 -10.10
C GLN A 78 10.16 12.76 -8.62
N ALA A 79 9.12 13.52 -8.25
CA ALA A 79 8.59 13.53 -6.89
C ALA A 79 8.06 12.16 -6.47
N SER A 80 7.34 11.47 -7.37
CA SER A 80 6.83 10.12 -7.15
C SER A 80 7.95 9.10 -6.96
N TYR A 81 9.03 9.19 -7.74
CA TYR A 81 10.23 8.36 -7.57
C TYR A 81 10.88 8.60 -6.20
N GLN A 82 11.07 9.85 -5.78
CA GLN A 82 11.67 10.14 -4.46
C GLN A 82 10.80 9.63 -3.31
N ARG A 83 9.48 9.79 -3.43
CA ARG A 83 8.53 9.22 -2.47
C ARG A 83 8.64 7.70 -2.40
N LEU A 84 8.63 7.01 -3.54
CA LEU A 84 8.73 5.56 -3.63
C LEU A 84 10.02 5.05 -2.97
N LYS A 85 11.16 5.71 -3.21
CA LYS A 85 12.45 5.39 -2.57
C LYS A 85 12.36 5.49 -1.05
N SER A 86 11.86 6.61 -0.55
CA SER A 86 11.74 6.89 0.88
C SER A 86 10.80 5.90 1.58
N GLU A 87 9.62 5.66 1.00
CA GLU A 87 8.63 4.72 1.53
C GLU A 87 9.13 3.28 1.48
N TYR A 88 9.90 2.89 0.46
CA TYR A 88 10.55 1.58 0.39
C TYR A 88 11.54 1.41 1.54
N CYS A 89 12.48 2.36 1.70
CA CYS A 89 13.44 2.33 2.79
C CYS A 89 12.78 2.29 4.16
N ASN A 90 11.74 3.11 4.39
CA ASN A 90 10.97 3.07 5.62
C ASN A 90 10.37 1.69 5.85
N ALA A 91 9.74 1.09 4.84
CA ALA A 91 9.13 -0.22 4.98
C ALA A 91 10.15 -1.32 5.29
N VAL A 92 11.34 -1.27 4.67
CA VAL A 92 12.46 -2.18 5.00
C VAL A 92 12.93 -1.98 6.43
N ASN A 93 13.15 -0.74 6.86
CA ASN A 93 13.64 -0.44 8.21
C ASN A 93 12.65 -0.86 9.30
N GLU A 94 11.35 -0.76 9.02
CA GLU A 94 10.30 -1.19 9.95
C GLU A 94 10.13 -2.72 9.97
N ILE A 95 10.10 -3.38 8.81
CA ILE A 95 9.85 -4.83 8.77
C ILE A 95 10.96 -5.62 9.43
N VAL A 96 12.23 -5.20 9.32
CA VAL A 96 13.38 -5.92 9.91
C VAL A 96 13.44 -5.81 11.44
N LYS A 97 12.64 -4.92 12.05
CA LYS A 97 12.55 -4.82 13.51
C LYS A 97 12.07 -6.10 14.18
N VAL A 98 11.34 -6.96 13.46
CA VAL A 98 10.90 -8.27 13.97
C VAL A 98 12.06 -9.15 14.42
N ASP A 99 13.22 -9.06 13.76
CA ASP A 99 14.40 -9.86 14.13
C ASP A 99 15.03 -9.38 15.43
N LYS A 100 14.68 -8.17 15.88
CA LYS A 100 15.01 -7.63 17.20
C LYS A 100 13.88 -7.81 18.21
N GLY A 101 12.83 -8.55 17.87
CA GLY A 101 11.66 -8.77 18.72
C GLY A 101 10.80 -7.52 18.92
N ILE A 102 10.73 -6.63 17.91
CA ILE A 102 9.94 -5.39 17.95
C ILE A 102 8.88 -5.44 16.85
N VAL A 103 7.65 -5.01 17.18
CA VAL A 103 6.52 -5.00 16.25
C VAL A 103 6.70 -3.90 15.19
N PRO A 104 6.69 -4.23 13.88
CA PRO A 104 6.85 -3.26 12.80
C PRO A 104 5.86 -2.09 12.90
N GLY A 105 6.32 -0.87 12.60
CA GLY A 105 5.53 0.35 12.71
C GLY A 105 5.36 0.87 14.14
N THR A 106 6.00 0.23 15.11
CA THR A 106 5.97 0.64 16.52
C THR A 106 7.34 0.47 17.18
N ASN A 107 7.43 0.82 18.46
CA ASN A 107 8.55 0.44 19.34
C ASN A 107 8.14 -0.63 20.37
N LYS A 108 6.98 -1.27 20.18
CA LYS A 108 6.41 -2.26 21.10
C LYS A 108 7.22 -3.56 21.00
N PRO A 109 7.83 -4.07 22.08
CA PRO A 109 8.50 -5.36 22.06
C PRO A 109 7.48 -6.50 22.01
N PHE A 110 7.87 -7.67 21.49
CA PHE A 110 6.99 -8.84 21.36
C PHE A 110 6.37 -9.28 22.68
N ILE A 111 7.08 -9.13 23.80
CA ILE A 111 6.54 -9.45 25.14
C ILE A 111 5.32 -8.59 25.53
N GLN A 112 5.06 -7.49 24.82
CA GLN A 112 3.89 -6.64 25.03
C GLN A 112 2.83 -6.82 23.94
N ALA A 113 3.07 -7.64 22.92
CA ALA A 113 2.20 -7.84 21.78
C ALA A 113 1.79 -9.31 21.62
N THR A 114 0.60 -9.55 21.09
CA THR A 114 0.21 -10.90 20.68
C THR A 114 0.93 -11.26 19.38
N TYR A 115 1.09 -12.55 19.13
CA TYR A 115 1.65 -13.03 17.86
C TYR A 115 0.87 -12.49 16.65
N ILE A 116 -0.45 -12.37 16.75
CA ILE A 116 -1.30 -11.86 15.67
C ILE A 116 -1.03 -10.38 15.40
N GLU A 117 -0.84 -9.56 16.44
CA GLU A 117 -0.45 -8.15 16.24
C GLU A 117 0.88 -8.05 15.47
N VAL A 118 1.85 -8.92 15.80
CA VAL A 118 3.15 -8.97 15.13
C VAL A 118 3.02 -9.45 13.68
N ASP A 119 2.28 -10.54 13.47
CA ASP A 119 2.06 -11.15 12.15
C ASP A 119 1.30 -10.21 11.21
N ASP A 120 0.26 -9.53 11.69
CA ASP A 120 -0.49 -8.55 10.91
C ASP A 120 0.37 -7.32 10.56
N ALA A 121 1.14 -6.79 11.52
CA ALA A 121 2.09 -5.71 11.26
C ALA A 121 3.16 -6.13 10.23
N TYR A 122 3.69 -7.35 10.35
CA TYR A 122 4.65 -7.90 9.39
C TYR A 122 4.04 -8.00 7.98
N LYS A 123 2.83 -8.55 7.85
CA LYS A 123 2.11 -8.65 6.56
C LYS A 123 1.83 -7.28 5.95
N GLU A 124 1.50 -6.28 6.77
CA GLU A 124 1.28 -4.91 6.30
C GLU A 124 2.54 -4.33 5.66
N TYR A 125 3.70 -4.46 6.32
CA TYR A 125 4.96 -3.99 5.75
C TYR A 125 5.47 -4.84 4.59
N LEU A 126 5.22 -6.15 4.60
CA LEU A 126 5.54 -7.02 3.47
C LEU A 126 4.68 -6.67 2.25
N GLN A 127 3.41 -6.31 2.45
CA GLN A 127 2.53 -5.79 1.39
C GLN A 127 3.08 -4.51 0.78
N LYS A 128 3.54 -3.56 1.61
CA LYS A 128 4.17 -2.32 1.14
C LYS A 128 5.36 -2.63 0.23
N ILE A 129 6.31 -3.43 0.72
CA ILE A 129 7.52 -3.83 -0.03
C ILE A 129 7.14 -4.56 -1.32
N ALA A 130 6.19 -5.49 -1.24
CA ALA A 130 5.76 -6.28 -2.38
C ALA A 130 5.16 -5.40 -3.50
N GLN A 131 4.25 -4.49 -3.16
CA GLN A 131 3.61 -3.63 -4.15
C GLN A 131 4.57 -2.60 -4.74
N MET A 132 5.52 -2.07 -3.96
CA MET A 132 6.58 -1.21 -4.51
C MET A 132 7.52 -1.96 -5.46
N ARG A 133 7.86 -3.22 -5.15
CA ARG A 133 8.57 -4.12 -6.09
C ARG A 133 7.75 -4.38 -7.36
N GLN A 134 6.43 -4.56 -7.22
CA GLN A 134 5.53 -4.75 -8.35
C GLN A 134 5.49 -3.51 -9.25
N VAL A 135 5.45 -2.30 -8.67
CA VAL A 135 5.61 -1.04 -9.42
C VAL A 135 6.96 -1.02 -10.16
N GLY A 136 8.03 -1.45 -9.49
CA GLY A 136 9.36 -1.66 -10.09
C GLY A 136 9.36 -2.52 -11.36
N LEU A 137 8.63 -3.63 -11.36
CA LEU A 137 8.49 -4.49 -12.54
C LEU A 137 7.94 -3.71 -13.74
N HIS A 138 6.95 -2.84 -13.52
CA HIS A 138 6.30 -2.10 -14.60
C HIS A 138 7.15 -0.95 -15.16
N ILE A 139 7.99 -0.33 -14.33
CA ILE A 139 8.83 0.82 -14.71
C ILE A 139 10.24 0.43 -15.19
N PHE A 140 10.73 -0.77 -14.85
CA PHE A 140 12.08 -1.24 -15.16
C PHE A 140 12.10 -2.54 -15.97
N ASN A 141 11.32 -2.63 -17.04
CA ASN A 141 11.35 -3.77 -17.99
C ASN A 141 11.25 -5.15 -17.31
N ASN A 142 10.33 -5.30 -16.34
CA ASN A 142 10.11 -6.51 -15.55
C ASN A 142 11.31 -6.94 -14.67
N ASP A 143 12.22 -6.03 -14.32
CA ASP A 143 13.28 -6.29 -13.34
C ASP A 143 12.88 -5.77 -11.94
N PRO A 144 12.46 -6.64 -11.01
CA PRO A 144 12.04 -6.21 -9.68
C PRO A 144 13.23 -5.74 -8.84
N ASN A 145 14.47 -6.13 -9.21
CA ASN A 145 15.68 -5.87 -8.45
C ASN A 145 16.22 -4.45 -8.66
N LYS A 146 15.52 -3.62 -9.44
CA LYS A 146 15.89 -2.22 -9.65
C LYS A 146 15.36 -1.30 -8.56
N ILE A 147 14.34 -1.71 -7.79
CA ILE A 147 13.81 -0.90 -6.69
C ILE A 147 14.82 -0.79 -5.55
N GLU A 148 15.49 -1.87 -5.16
CA GLU A 148 16.45 -1.84 -4.05
C GLU A 148 17.66 -0.93 -4.31
N PRO A 149 18.38 -1.06 -5.46
CA PRO A 149 19.46 -0.13 -5.80
C PRO A 149 18.98 1.30 -5.97
N LEU A 150 17.77 1.50 -6.52
CA LEU A 150 17.18 2.82 -6.70
C LEU A 150 16.92 3.52 -5.36
N ALA A 151 16.42 2.76 -4.37
CA ALA A 151 16.11 3.25 -3.03
C ALA A 151 17.36 3.33 -2.14
N GLY A 152 18.38 2.51 -2.40
CA GLY A 152 19.54 2.35 -1.51
C GLY A 152 19.26 1.48 -0.28
N CYS A 153 18.13 0.75 -0.27
CA CYS A 153 17.71 -0.13 0.83
C CYS A 153 17.37 -1.51 0.28
N TYR A 154 17.74 -2.57 1.01
CA TYR A 154 17.66 -3.95 0.52
C TYR A 154 16.89 -4.84 1.48
N TYR A 155 15.75 -5.36 1.03
CA TYR A 155 14.99 -6.33 1.79
C TYR A 155 15.36 -7.77 1.40
N LYS A 156 16.06 -8.47 2.30
CA LYS A 156 16.57 -9.84 2.08
C LYS A 156 15.75 -10.93 2.81
N GLY A 157 14.61 -10.56 3.39
CA GLY A 157 13.87 -11.44 4.32
C GLY A 157 14.27 -11.18 5.77
N THR A 158 13.57 -11.85 6.69
CA THR A 158 13.81 -11.78 8.14
C THR A 158 13.90 -13.18 8.73
N TYR A 159 14.70 -13.35 9.78
CA TYR A 159 14.78 -14.62 10.51
C TYR A 159 13.42 -15.00 11.11
N TRP A 160 12.69 -14.01 11.63
CA TRP A 160 11.36 -14.21 12.15
C TRP A 160 10.42 -14.86 11.12
N ASN A 161 10.40 -14.36 9.87
CA ASN A 161 9.54 -14.94 8.84
C ASN A 161 9.98 -16.34 8.42
N ASN A 162 11.30 -16.59 8.37
CA ASN A 162 11.84 -17.91 8.04
C ASN A 162 11.45 -18.97 9.08
N ALA A 163 11.37 -18.59 10.35
CA ALA A 163 11.00 -19.47 11.46
C ALA A 163 9.48 -19.65 11.63
N ASN A 164 8.67 -18.78 11.04
CA ASN A 164 7.21 -18.77 11.19
C ASN A 164 6.53 -19.12 9.86
N SER A 165 5.84 -18.17 9.24
CA SER A 165 4.94 -18.43 8.11
C SER A 165 5.62 -18.52 6.73
N GLN A 166 6.88 -18.09 6.61
CA GLN A 166 7.66 -18.10 5.36
C GLN A 166 6.95 -17.41 4.19
N TYR A 167 6.40 -16.22 4.46
CA TYR A 167 5.70 -15.44 3.45
C TYR A 167 6.59 -15.08 2.26
N LYS A 168 6.01 -15.13 1.05
CA LYS A 168 6.64 -14.69 -0.20
C LYS A 168 6.05 -13.35 -0.62
N ALA A 169 6.90 -12.38 -0.92
CA ALA A 169 6.45 -11.03 -1.33
C ALA A 169 5.41 -11.06 -2.47
N LYS A 170 5.58 -11.94 -3.47
CA LYS A 170 4.64 -12.08 -4.60
C LYS A 170 3.20 -12.41 -4.18
N GLN A 171 2.97 -12.99 -3.00
CA GLN A 171 1.62 -13.26 -2.47
C GLN A 171 0.83 -11.98 -2.12
N PHE A 172 1.53 -10.84 -2.05
CA PHE A 172 0.99 -9.53 -1.67
C PHE A 172 0.97 -8.54 -2.85
N TYR A 173 1.22 -9.03 -4.08
CA TYR A 173 0.95 -8.25 -5.29
C TYR A 173 -0.54 -7.99 -5.44
N ASN A 174 -0.86 -6.88 -6.08
CA ASN A 174 -2.24 -6.46 -6.30
C ASN A 174 -2.50 -6.22 -7.79
N SER A 175 -3.60 -6.79 -8.32
CA SER A 175 -3.94 -6.68 -9.74
C SER A 175 -4.38 -5.28 -10.17
N GLU A 176 -4.72 -4.39 -9.24
CA GLU A 176 -4.97 -2.97 -9.54
C GLU A 176 -3.74 -2.25 -10.07
N ILE A 177 -2.55 -2.59 -9.58
CA ILE A 177 -1.28 -2.04 -10.07
C ILE A 177 -1.06 -2.47 -11.52
N ASP A 178 -1.26 -3.75 -11.83
CA ASP A 178 -1.13 -4.26 -13.20
C ASP A 178 -2.14 -3.61 -14.14
N ARG A 179 -3.40 -3.44 -13.69
CA ARG A 179 -4.44 -2.74 -14.45
C ARG A 179 -4.07 -1.27 -14.71
N TYR A 180 -3.51 -0.57 -13.72
CA TYR A 180 -3.07 0.82 -13.89
C TYR A 180 -2.00 0.95 -14.97
N TYR A 181 -0.97 0.09 -14.98
CA TYR A 181 0.05 0.16 -16.02
C TYR A 181 -0.45 -0.34 -17.38
N LYS A 182 -1.35 -1.34 -17.42
CA LYS A 182 -1.98 -1.80 -18.67
C LYS A 182 -2.78 -0.67 -19.33
N SER A 183 -3.60 0.06 -18.58
CA SER A 183 -4.39 1.18 -19.10
C SER A 183 -3.53 2.39 -19.48
N ASN A 184 -2.47 2.69 -18.72
CA ASN A 184 -1.61 3.83 -19.01
C ASN A 184 -0.58 3.57 -20.11
N ARG A 185 -0.11 2.33 -20.34
CA ARG A 185 0.75 2.01 -21.51
C ARG A 185 0.01 2.24 -22.83
N GLN A 186 -1.32 2.11 -22.82
CA GLN A 186 -2.17 2.50 -23.95
C GLN A 186 -2.34 4.03 -24.08
N ASN A 187 -2.03 4.82 -23.04
CA ASN A 187 -2.21 6.28 -22.99
C ASN A 187 -0.90 7.10 -22.92
N ASN A 188 0.27 6.51 -22.69
CA ASN A 188 1.54 7.24 -22.49
C ASN A 188 2.45 7.28 -23.72
N SER A 189 1.89 7.00 -24.90
CA SER A 189 2.61 7.18 -26.16
C SER A 189 2.74 8.66 -26.47
N SER A 190 3.98 9.13 -26.70
CA SER A 190 4.25 10.50 -27.14
C SER A 190 3.51 10.82 -28.44
N TYR A 191 3.47 9.86 -29.38
CA TYR A 191 2.72 9.98 -30.63
C TYR A 191 1.21 10.02 -30.38
N PHE A 192 0.71 9.17 -29.50
CA PHE A 192 -0.71 9.16 -29.18
C PHE A 192 -1.15 10.49 -28.56
N ASN A 193 -0.43 10.96 -27.54
CA ASN A 193 -0.72 12.20 -26.85
C ASN A 193 -0.60 13.43 -27.76
N LEU A 194 0.41 13.48 -28.63
CA LEU A 194 0.54 14.56 -29.61
C LEU A 194 -0.59 14.51 -30.65
N GLY A 195 -0.99 13.32 -31.10
CA GLY A 195 -2.13 13.16 -32.01
C GLY A 195 -3.44 13.64 -31.38
N ILE A 196 -3.70 13.28 -30.11
CA ILE A 196 -4.85 13.78 -29.34
C ILE A 196 -4.81 15.31 -29.18
N ALA A 197 -3.63 15.89 -28.91
CA ALA A 197 -3.49 17.34 -28.82
C ALA A 197 -3.85 18.04 -30.15
N TYR A 198 -3.51 17.46 -31.30
CA TYR A 198 -3.93 17.97 -32.61
C TYR A 198 -5.43 17.80 -32.85
N ILE A 199 -6.04 16.69 -32.44
CA ILE A 199 -7.50 16.48 -32.53
C ILE A 199 -8.26 17.55 -31.75
N ASN A 200 -7.82 17.87 -30.54
CA ASN A 200 -8.45 18.91 -29.72
C ASN A 200 -8.35 20.32 -30.33
N GLN A 201 -7.42 20.52 -31.27
CA GLN A 201 -7.28 21.74 -32.06
C GLN A 201 -8.03 21.69 -33.41
N GLY A 202 -8.76 20.61 -33.70
CA GLY A 202 -9.42 20.38 -34.99
C GLY A 202 -8.46 20.01 -36.14
N LYS A 203 -7.19 19.72 -35.84
CA LYS A 203 -6.12 19.43 -36.81
C LYS A 203 -6.02 17.92 -37.09
N TYR A 204 -7.09 17.36 -37.68
CA TYR A 204 -7.22 15.91 -37.86
C TYR A 204 -6.17 15.30 -38.80
N ARG A 205 -5.70 16.06 -39.80
CA ARG A 205 -4.70 15.58 -40.77
C ARG A 205 -3.33 15.44 -40.12
N GLU A 206 -2.98 16.40 -39.27
CA GLU A 206 -1.76 16.42 -38.47
C GLU A 206 -1.78 15.29 -37.44
N ALA A 207 -2.91 15.11 -36.74
CA ALA A 207 -3.09 13.99 -35.82
C ALA A 207 -2.87 12.63 -36.51
N THR A 208 -3.46 12.45 -37.71
CA THR A 208 -3.30 11.23 -38.50
C THR A 208 -1.83 10.99 -38.87
N LYS A 209 -1.09 12.02 -39.29
CA LYS A 209 0.35 11.91 -39.59
C LYS A 209 1.15 11.46 -38.36
N VAL A 210 0.86 12.02 -37.19
CA VAL A 210 1.53 11.66 -35.94
C VAL A 210 1.24 10.21 -35.55
N PHE A 211 -0.02 9.76 -35.63
CA PHE A 211 -0.35 8.37 -35.33
C PHE A 211 0.27 7.40 -36.34
N LEU A 212 0.36 7.76 -37.63
CA LEU A 212 1.07 6.95 -38.62
C LEU A 212 2.54 6.77 -38.26
N GLU A 213 3.19 7.83 -37.79
CA GLU A 213 4.57 7.78 -37.32
C GLU A 213 4.69 6.93 -36.04
N GLY A 214 3.75 7.03 -35.12
CA GLY A 214 3.65 6.16 -33.95
C GLY A 214 3.52 4.68 -34.34
N ALA A 215 2.64 4.36 -35.28
CA ALA A 215 2.44 3.01 -35.78
C ALA A 215 3.73 2.42 -36.40
N LYS A 216 4.49 3.21 -37.18
CA LYS A 216 5.81 2.79 -37.68
C LYS A 216 6.79 2.46 -36.55
N ASN A 217 6.72 3.22 -35.46
CA ASN A 217 7.53 3.02 -34.25
C ASN A 217 6.94 1.96 -33.29
N LYS A 218 6.04 1.10 -33.77
CA LYS A 218 5.39 0.03 -32.99
C LYS A 218 4.57 0.54 -31.79
N ASP A 219 4.09 1.78 -31.84
CA ASP A 219 3.21 2.30 -30.82
C ASP A 219 1.78 1.74 -30.99
N VAL A 220 1.41 0.85 -30.07
CA VAL A 220 0.12 0.17 -30.05
C VAL A 220 -1.05 1.16 -29.93
N ALA A 221 -0.88 2.23 -29.15
CA ALA A 221 -1.93 3.24 -28.94
C ALA A 221 -2.26 3.99 -30.24
N SER A 222 -1.24 4.40 -31.00
CA SER A 222 -1.41 5.03 -32.30
C SER A 222 -2.06 4.09 -33.33
N MET A 223 -1.71 2.80 -33.31
CA MET A 223 -2.36 1.80 -34.18
C MET A 223 -3.85 1.68 -33.87
N ILE A 224 -4.22 1.60 -32.60
CA ILE A 224 -5.63 1.57 -32.18
C ILE A 224 -6.35 2.85 -32.59
N ALA A 225 -5.75 4.02 -32.42
CA ALA A 225 -6.31 5.30 -32.83
C ALA A 225 -6.61 5.33 -34.34
N LEU A 226 -5.65 4.90 -35.17
CA LEU A 226 -5.83 4.79 -36.63
C LEU A 226 -6.91 3.78 -37.00
N GLY A 227 -6.98 2.64 -36.31
CA GLY A 227 -8.02 1.63 -36.50
C GLY A 227 -9.41 2.21 -36.22
N THR A 228 -9.56 2.93 -35.11
CA THR A 228 -10.82 3.56 -34.70
C THR A 228 -11.25 4.67 -35.66
N PHE A 229 -10.31 5.51 -36.12
CA PHE A 229 -10.60 6.53 -37.12
C PHE A 229 -11.02 5.95 -38.45
N SER A 230 -10.35 4.88 -38.90
CA SER A 230 -10.72 4.16 -40.12
C SER A 230 -12.10 3.54 -40.00
N LEU A 231 -12.42 2.95 -38.84
CA LEU A 231 -13.73 2.37 -38.56
C LEU A 231 -14.84 3.43 -38.58
N ALA A 232 -14.62 4.59 -37.96
CA ALA A 232 -15.56 5.71 -37.98
C ALA A 232 -15.77 6.25 -39.40
N ALA A 233 -14.72 6.26 -40.22
CA ALA A 233 -14.78 6.60 -41.64
C ALA A 233 -15.36 5.50 -42.54
N LYS A 234 -15.73 4.33 -41.98
CA LYS A 234 -16.17 3.13 -42.70
C LYS A 234 -15.11 2.58 -43.69
N ASP A 235 -13.84 2.92 -43.50
CA ASP A 235 -12.71 2.27 -44.17
C ASP A 235 -12.31 1.01 -43.39
N PHE A 236 -13.09 -0.05 -43.59
CA PHE A 236 -12.91 -1.29 -42.86
C PHE A 236 -11.59 -2.01 -43.19
N ASN A 237 -11.04 -1.81 -44.39
CA ASN A 237 -9.75 -2.38 -44.78
C ASN A 237 -8.62 -1.79 -43.95
N SER A 238 -8.57 -0.45 -43.83
CA SER A 238 -7.59 0.22 -42.96
C SER A 238 -7.84 -0.09 -41.48
N ALA A 239 -9.11 -0.17 -41.05
CA ALA A 239 -9.44 -0.52 -39.68
C ALA A 239 -8.88 -1.90 -39.30
N LYS A 240 -9.17 -2.94 -40.10
CA LYS A 240 -8.63 -4.29 -39.91
C LYS A 240 -7.10 -4.29 -39.88
N LYS A 241 -6.46 -3.58 -40.82
CA LYS A 241 -5.00 -3.49 -40.90
C LYS A 241 -4.41 -3.01 -39.58
N TYR A 242 -4.87 -1.87 -39.05
CA TYR A 242 -4.27 -1.29 -37.85
C TYR A 242 -4.63 -2.05 -36.57
N TYR A 243 -5.86 -2.57 -36.45
CA TYR A 243 -6.20 -3.44 -35.32
C TYR A 243 -5.39 -4.74 -35.34
N LYS A 244 -5.17 -5.35 -36.52
CA LYS A 244 -4.28 -6.50 -36.65
C LYS A 244 -2.85 -6.19 -36.23
N MET A 245 -2.29 -5.05 -36.66
CA MET A 245 -0.94 -4.65 -36.24
C MET A 245 -0.82 -4.52 -34.71
N ALA A 246 -1.83 -3.95 -34.04
CA ALA A 246 -1.88 -3.86 -32.58
C ALA A 246 -2.04 -5.25 -31.93
N ALA A 247 -2.87 -6.12 -32.50
CA ALA A 247 -3.07 -7.49 -32.03
C ALA A 247 -1.80 -8.34 -32.13
N ASP A 248 -1.05 -8.20 -33.23
CA ASP A 248 0.23 -8.90 -33.45
C ASP A 248 1.31 -8.46 -32.42
N LEU A 249 1.13 -7.29 -31.78
CA LEU A 249 1.94 -6.81 -30.66
C LEU A 249 1.38 -7.19 -29.27
N GLY A 250 0.37 -8.06 -29.23
CA GLY A 250 -0.20 -8.62 -28.00
C GLY A 250 -1.38 -7.84 -27.42
N ASN A 251 -2.00 -6.92 -28.17
CA ASN A 251 -3.20 -6.22 -27.71
C ASN A 251 -4.47 -7.08 -27.91
N GLU A 252 -5.01 -7.60 -26.82
CA GLU A 252 -6.19 -8.50 -26.81
C GLU A 252 -7.47 -7.82 -27.31
N GLU A 253 -7.67 -6.53 -26.98
CA GLU A 253 -8.85 -5.78 -27.39
C GLU A 253 -8.87 -5.53 -28.90
N ALA A 254 -7.72 -5.16 -29.47
CA ALA A 254 -7.56 -5.00 -30.91
C ALA A 254 -7.78 -6.32 -31.65
N LEU A 255 -7.38 -7.46 -31.07
CA LEU A 255 -7.64 -8.79 -31.63
C LEU A 255 -9.14 -9.10 -31.68
N GLU A 256 -9.87 -8.80 -30.60
CA GLU A 256 -11.33 -8.99 -30.56
C GLU A 256 -12.02 -8.15 -31.64
N ILE A 257 -11.67 -6.86 -31.77
CA ILE A 257 -12.25 -5.96 -32.77
C ILE A 257 -11.91 -6.44 -34.18
N TYR A 258 -10.66 -6.83 -34.43
CA TYR A 258 -10.24 -7.40 -35.72
C TYR A 258 -11.08 -8.63 -36.08
N ASN A 259 -11.25 -9.58 -35.15
CA ASN A 259 -12.05 -10.78 -35.39
C ASN A 259 -13.51 -10.46 -35.69
N ARG A 260 -14.10 -9.47 -35.00
CA ARG A 260 -15.46 -9.01 -35.27
C ARG A 260 -15.62 -8.42 -36.67
N LEU A 261 -14.65 -7.65 -37.14
CA LEU A 261 -14.66 -7.10 -38.50
C LEU A 261 -14.59 -8.20 -39.55
N VAL A 262 -13.72 -9.20 -39.35
CA VAL A 262 -13.60 -10.37 -40.24
C VAL A 262 -14.89 -11.19 -40.26
N LEU A 263 -15.48 -11.47 -39.09
CA LEU A 263 -16.73 -12.23 -38.99
C LEU A 263 -17.91 -11.52 -39.65
N ALA A 264 -17.94 -10.19 -39.62
CA ALA A 264 -18.97 -9.39 -40.27
C ALA A 264 -18.77 -9.27 -41.80
N GLY A 265 -17.73 -9.88 -42.36
CA GLY A 265 -17.47 -9.91 -43.81
C GLY A 265 -16.86 -8.63 -44.37
N TYR A 266 -16.32 -7.76 -43.51
CA TYR A 266 -15.62 -6.55 -43.94
C TYR A 266 -14.14 -6.77 -44.19
#